data_AF-A0A8S3JMX2-F1
#
_entry.id   AF-A0A8S3JMX2-F1
#
_cell.length_a   1.000
_cell.length_b   1.000
_cell.length_c   1.000
_cell.angle_alpha   90.00
_cell.angle_beta   90.00
_cell.angle_gamma   90.00
#
_symmetry.space_group_name_H-M   'P 1'
#
loop_
_entity.id
_entity.type
_entity.pdbx_description
1 polymer ?
#
loop_
_entity_poly.entity_id
_entity_poly.type
_entity_poly.pdbx_seq_one_letter_code
_entity_poly.pdbx_strand_id
1 'polypeptide(L)' 'ILYANSGSLNSEHVDESFSDHREAILKTAKLLVEDTKTLVAGAASSQEQLAQAARAAVRTITK' A
#
# COMPACT_ATOMS: atom_id res chain seq x y z
N ILE A 1 2.69 -13.10 -7.35
CA ILE A 1 3.53 -14.22 -6.85
C ILE A 1 3.57 -15.39 -7.84
N LEU A 2 2.43 -15.96 -8.24
CA LEU A 2 2.37 -17.07 -9.22
C LEU A 2 3.20 -16.82 -10.49
N TYR A 3 2.99 -15.67 -11.14
CA TYR A 3 3.67 -15.30 -12.40
C TYR A 3 5.19 -15.16 -12.29
N ALA A 4 5.67 -14.64 -11.16
CA ALA A 4 7.11 -14.55 -10.91
C ALA A 4 7.73 -15.94 -10.74
N ASN A 5 7.03 -16.83 -10.01
CA ASN A 5 7.49 -18.19 -9.77
C ASN A 5 7.50 -19.07 -11.03
N SER A 6 6.59 -18.81 -11.97
CA SER A 6 6.57 -19.46 -13.28
C SER A 6 7.51 -18.83 -14.31
N GLY A 7 8.26 -17.78 -13.96
CA GLY A 7 9.13 -17.06 -14.89
C GLY A 7 8.40 -16.31 -16.00
N SER A 8 7.10 -16.05 -15.83
CA SER A 8 6.23 -15.40 -16.82
C SER A 8 5.87 -13.97 -16.44
N LEU A 9 6.59 -13.37 -15.48
CA LEU A 9 6.45 -11.96 -15.10
C LEU A 9 7.54 -11.16 -15.82
N ASN A 10 7.17 -10.55 -16.93
CA ASN A 10 8.06 -9.71 -17.74
C ASN A 10 7.84 -8.23 -17.41
N SER A 11 8.87 -7.40 -17.55
CA SER A 11 8.70 -5.95 -17.45
C SER A 11 7.83 -5.45 -18.61
N GLU A 12 6.99 -4.45 -18.34
CA GLU A 12 6.11 -3.84 -19.35
C GLU A 12 6.90 -2.93 -20.31
N HIS A 13 8.03 -2.39 -19.86
CA HIS A 13 8.88 -1.48 -20.64
C HIS A 13 10.35 -1.91 -20.59
N VAL A 14 11.03 -1.92 -21.73
CA VAL A 14 12.42 -2.42 -21.86
C VAL A 14 13.42 -1.67 -20.97
N ASP A 15 13.14 -0.41 -20.65
CA ASP A 15 14.02 0.46 -19.86
C ASP A 15 13.57 0.63 -18.39
N GLU A 16 12.49 -0.03 -17.98
CA GLU A 16 11.97 0.08 -16.63
C GLU A 16 12.85 -0.68 -15.63
N SER A 17 13.22 0.01 -14.55
CA SER A 17 14.06 -0.54 -13.50
C SER A 17 13.36 -0.48 -12.15
N PHE A 18 13.82 -1.30 -11.20
CA PHE A 18 13.30 -1.24 -9.83
C PHE A 18 13.46 0.13 -9.17
N SER A 19 14.51 0.88 -9.55
CA SER A 19 14.77 2.22 -9.00
C SER A 19 13.62 3.19 -9.29
N ASP A 20 12.92 3.01 -10.41
CA ASP A 20 11.81 3.86 -10.84
C ASP A 20 10.57 3.68 -9.94
N HIS A 21 10.39 2.47 -9.38
CA HIS A 21 9.26 2.16 -8.49
C HIS A 21 9.60 2.24 -7.00
N ARG A 22 10.88 2.14 -6.65
CA ARG A 22 11.34 2.03 -5.25
C ARG A 22 10.81 3.16 -4.37
N GLU A 23 10.83 4.39 -4.86
CA GLU A 23 10.34 5.53 -4.09
C GLU A 23 8.84 5.45 -3.81
N ALA A 24 8.05 5.11 -4.83
CA ALA A 24 6.60 4.96 -4.69
C ALA A 24 6.24 3.86 -3.67
N ILE A 25 6.91 2.71 -3.74
CA ILE A 25 6.75 1.61 -2.79
C ILE A 25 7.04 2.08 -1.36
N LEU A 26 8.17 2.76 -1.15
CA LEU A 26 8.57 3.25 0.18
C LEU A 26 7.61 4.33 0.70
N LYS A 27 7.11 5.21 -0.17
CA LYS A 27 6.14 6.24 0.21
C LYS A 27 4.80 5.63 0.62
N THR A 28 4.30 4.67 -0.15
CA THR A 28 3.07 3.93 0.18
C THR A 28 3.24 3.18 1.50
N ALA A 29 4.37 2.49 1.71
CA ALA A 29 4.64 1.80 2.97
C ALA A 29 4.67 2.75 4.17
N LYS A 30 5.29 3.93 4.05
CA LYS A 30 5.28 4.95 5.11
C LYS A 30 3.87 5.45 5.42
N LEU A 31 3.06 5.71 4.40
CA LEU A 31 1.66 6.11 4.59
C LEU A 31 0.85 5.01 5.29
N LEU A 32 1.10 3.74 4.96
CA LEU A 32 0.41 2.60 5.58
C LEU A 32 0.73 2.48 7.08
N VAL A 33 1.93 2.88 7.51
CA VAL A 33 2.27 2.98 8.93
C VAL A 33 1.43 4.04 9.64
N GLU A 34 1.22 5.20 9.03
CA GLU A 34 0.35 6.25 9.59
C GLU A 34 -1.13 5.85 9.59
N ASP A 35 -1.58 5.16 8.54
CA ASP A 35 -2.94 4.60 8.47
C ASP A 35 -3.16 3.58 9.60
N THR A 36 -2.15 2.76 9.92
CA THR A 36 -2.21 1.80 11.03
C THR A 36 -2.37 2.51 12.38
N LYS A 37 -1.63 3.59 12.63
CA LYS A 37 -1.80 4.40 13.85
C LYS A 37 -3.22 4.97 13.94
N THR A 38 -3.72 5.48 12.83
CA THR A 38 -5.08 6.06 12.74
C THR A 38 -6.15 5.00 12.95
N LEU A 39 -5.97 3.78 12.43
CA LEU A 39 -6.85 2.64 12.66
C LEU A 39 -6.94 2.27 14.15
N VAL A 40 -5.79 2.18 14.82
CA VAL A 40 -5.72 1.88 16.26
C VAL A 40 -6.41 2.98 17.08
N ALA A 41 -6.16 4.25 16.75
CA ALA A 41 -6.82 5.38 17.41
C ALA A 41 -8.34 5.40 17.16
N GLY A 42 -8.76 5.15 15.92
CA GLY A 42 -10.17 5.12 15.53
C GLY A 42 -10.96 4.01 16.22
N ALA A 43 -10.35 2.84 16.43
CA ALA A 43 -10.97 1.72 17.12
C ALA A 43 -11.32 2.03 18.59
N ALA A 44 -10.54 2.90 19.24
CA ALA A 44 -10.79 3.33 20.62
C ALA A 44 -11.79 4.51 20.71
N SER A 45 -12.18 5.12 19.59
CA SER A 45 -12.95 6.36 19.56
C SER A 45 -14.40 6.16 19.11
N SER A 46 -14.66 6.05 17.81
CA SER A 46 -16.02 5.91 17.28
C SER A 46 -16.07 5.07 16.01
N GLN A 47 -17.25 4.50 15.71
CA GLN A 47 -17.47 3.71 14.49
C GLN A 47 -17.19 4.51 13.22
N GLU A 48 -17.56 5.80 13.21
CA GLU A 48 -17.34 6.67 12.05
C GLU A 48 -15.86 6.96 11.82
N GLN A 49 -15.11 7.26 12.90
CA GLN A 49 -13.66 7.44 12.79
C GLN A 49 -12.93 6.14 12.41
N LEU A 50 -13.35 5.00 12.95
CA LEU A 50 -12.84 3.70 12.55
C LEU A 50 -13.11 3.40 11.06
N ALA A 51 -14.32 3.67 10.58
CA ALA A 51 -14.67 3.47 9.18
C ALA A 51 -13.85 4.38 8.25
N GLN A 52 -13.61 5.64 8.64
CA GLN A 52 -12.78 6.56 7.88
C GLN A 52 -11.32 6.09 7.82
N ALA A 53 -10.75 5.64 8.96
CA ALA A 53 -9.40 5.10 9.02
C ALA A 53 -9.24 3.83 8.16
N ALA A 54 -10.24 2.93 8.19
CA ALA A 54 -10.24 1.72 7.37
C ALA A 54 -10.28 2.05 5.87
N ARG A 55 -11.11 3.01 5.44
CA ARG A 55 -11.16 3.44 4.04
C ARG A 55 -9.84 4.07 3.58
N ALA A 56 -9.20 4.86 4.44
CA ALA A 56 -7.89 5.45 4.14
C ALA A 56 -6.82 4.36 3.92
N ALA A 57 -6.74 3.39 4.83
CA ALA A 57 -5.81 2.26 4.73
C ALA A 57 -6.03 1.43 3.45
N VAL A 58 -7.29 1.14 3.11
CA VAL A 58 -7.63 0.41 1.87
C VAL A 58 -7.20 1.20 0.64
N ARG A 59 -7.44 2.51 0.61
CA ARG A 59 -7.00 3.37 -0.50
C ARG A 59 -5.47 3.39 -0.65
N THR A 60 -4.74 3.32 0.46
CA THR A 60 -3.27 3.29 0.44
C THR A 60 -2.74 1.96 -0.09
N ILE A 61 -3.33 0.81 0.27
CA ILE A 61 -2.83 -0.50 -0.18
C ILE A 61 -3.19 -0.83 -1.65
N THR A 62 -4.24 -0.21 -2.21
CA THR A 62 -4.64 -0.40 -3.62
C THR A 62 -3.97 0.58 -4.59
N LYS A 63 -3.12 1.48 -4.08
CA LYS A 63 -2.38 2.47 -4.89
C LYS A 63 -1.17 1.84 -5.56
#